data_AF-A0A941XHE9-F1
#
_entry.id   AF-A0A941XHE9-F1
#
_cell.length_a   1.000
_cell.length_b   1.000
_cell.length_c   1.000
_cell.angle_alpha   90.00
_cell.angle_beta   90.00
_cell.angle_gamma   90.00
#
_symmetry.space_group_name_H-M   'P 1'
#
loop_
_entity.id
_entity.type
_entity.pdbx_description
1 polymer ?
#
loop_
_entity_poly.entity_id
_entity_poly.type
_entity_poly.pdbx_seq_one_letter_code
_entity_poly.pdbx_strand_id
1 'polypeptide(L)'
;VCPLGTLTEWMNELRKKMKIGFVVKTGSVGDKLLRAIKYILLFVIFYMTIRSSELFCKNFDPYYAFATGFKGELTAWMAIISILVLFAGNLFIGMFWCKYVCPLGALSNIFKFTLTFIVLVVLGIIAGYAGLPMNWIWILGAAAVICYLYEIIYYKSNTFPLLRITRKEEKCNNCGLCSKRCPMNIDVAQLKTVKHVDCMLCGECVGVCHSQAIQINRNPRFRWLPVVLTVVLFFFAVWMGSHWELPTISEKWGDEAKWSKLEMFERDGMKTVKCYGSSKAFAAKMKRVPGVYGVTTYVNRFAVQVYYNPEETTQEKVEKAMFTPTKMKLKVPSPEVEKLQVITIGVEKLFDKMDVTFLSNIFRQKEGYYGIISQYACPVQIKLFIDANKQIDKKELREIVETREFEILLHGGVKKKVTCDYEFVSMDAKIDTISRADFLNLMFPQTKMTFKGNVAKYGSDVATAVYELPYVGLDKPLIQRRLPYFGSFISNYDGILGYETALNGDTPVIRITYVKEVLNDEKIWEMLQAPKWTIHYTDGRVEEKEAQLPFKTPGKTIE
;
A
#
# COMPACT_ATOMS: atom_id res chain seq x y z
N VAL A 1 28.44 7.71 0.11
CA VAL A 1 28.51 8.43 -1.18
C VAL A 1 27.17 8.25 -1.90
N CYS A 2 26.59 9.28 -2.50
CA CYS A 2 25.29 9.19 -3.20
C CYS A 2 25.50 8.81 -4.68
N PRO A 3 24.83 7.77 -5.21
CA PRO A 3 24.95 7.36 -6.62
C PRO A 3 24.60 8.49 -7.60
N LEU A 4 23.56 9.27 -7.29
CA LEU A 4 23.20 10.45 -8.08
C LEU A 4 24.33 11.50 -8.06
N GLY A 5 25.02 11.66 -6.92
CA GLY A 5 26.17 12.55 -6.81
C GLY A 5 27.29 12.17 -7.78
N THR A 6 27.65 10.89 -7.84
CA THR A 6 28.64 10.37 -8.80
C THR A 6 28.21 10.59 -10.24
N LEU A 7 26.93 10.35 -10.56
CA LEU A 7 26.39 10.63 -11.89
C LEU A 7 26.50 12.12 -12.25
N THR A 8 26.12 13.02 -11.34
CA THR A 8 26.23 14.47 -11.57
C THR A 8 27.67 14.96 -11.72
N GLU A 9 28.62 14.28 -11.09
CA GLU A 9 30.04 14.56 -11.25
C GLU A 9 30.56 14.17 -12.63
N TRP A 10 30.22 12.98 -13.13
CA TRP A 10 30.54 12.58 -14.50
C TRP A 10 29.91 13.50 -15.54
N MET A 11 28.67 13.94 -15.29
CA MET A 11 28.01 14.95 -16.14
C MET A 11 28.75 16.29 -16.12
N ASN A 12 29.33 16.69 -14.98
CA ASN A 12 30.13 17.91 -14.89
C ASN A 12 31.43 17.80 -15.69
N GLU A 13 32.08 16.63 -15.72
CA GLU A 13 33.22 16.38 -16.60
C GLU A 13 32.83 16.41 -18.08
N LEU A 14 31.71 15.78 -18.45
CA LEU A 14 31.16 15.82 -19.80
C LEU A 14 30.85 17.26 -20.24
N ARG A 15 30.22 18.05 -19.37
CA ARG A 15 29.94 19.47 -19.58
C ARG A 15 31.21 20.27 -19.84
N LYS A 16 32.27 20.05 -19.05
CA LYS A 16 33.58 20.70 -19.25
C LYS A 16 34.18 20.35 -20.61
N LYS A 17 34.00 19.11 -21.08
CA LYS A 17 34.43 18.65 -22.41
C LYS A 17 33.62 19.28 -23.54
N MET A 18 32.30 19.41 -23.37
CA MET A 18 31.39 19.98 -24.38
C MET A 18 31.35 21.52 -24.40
N LYS A 19 31.93 22.20 -23.40
CA LYS A 19 31.99 23.68 -23.29
C LYS A 19 30.62 24.40 -23.28
N ILE A 20 29.54 23.70 -22.94
CA ILE A 20 28.15 24.21 -22.91
C ILE A 20 27.69 24.73 -21.53
N GLY A 21 28.59 24.82 -20.56
CA GLY A 21 28.24 25.07 -19.15
C GLY A 21 28.20 26.55 -18.75
N PHE A 22 27.17 26.93 -18.00
CA PHE A 22 27.11 28.23 -17.32
C PHE A 22 27.70 28.12 -15.91
N VAL A 23 28.42 29.16 -15.47
CA VAL A 23 28.94 29.26 -14.10
C VAL A 23 28.10 30.26 -13.33
N VAL A 24 27.21 29.76 -12.48
CA VAL A 24 26.48 30.60 -11.53
C VAL A 24 27.43 31.00 -10.41
N LYS A 25 27.78 32.29 -10.32
CA LYS A 25 28.64 32.81 -9.25
C LYS A 25 27.94 32.67 -7.90
N THR A 26 28.63 32.12 -6.91
CA THR A 26 28.16 32.03 -5.52
C THR A 26 27.82 33.42 -5.00
N GLY A 27 26.64 33.57 -4.38
CA GLY A 27 26.18 34.86 -3.85
C GLY A 27 25.45 35.78 -4.86
N SER A 28 25.39 35.40 -6.14
CA SER A 28 24.54 36.09 -7.12
C SER A 28 23.04 35.94 -6.80
N VAL A 29 22.21 36.84 -7.33
CA VAL A 29 20.73 36.76 -7.15
C VAL A 29 20.20 35.41 -7.65
N GLY A 30 20.70 34.92 -8.78
CA GLY A 30 20.35 33.60 -9.30
C GLY A 30 20.74 32.44 -8.38
N ASP A 31 21.93 32.49 -7.75
CA ASP A 31 22.35 31.46 -6.78
C ASP A 31 21.42 31.44 -5.55
N LYS A 32 21.03 32.61 -5.04
CA LYS A 32 20.14 32.72 -3.88
C LYS A 32 18.75 32.18 -4.18
N LEU A 33 18.13 32.61 -5.29
CA LEU A 33 16.80 32.14 -5.70
C LEU A 33 16.76 30.62 -5.91
N LEU A 34 17.75 30.06 -6.59
CA LEU A 34 17.80 28.62 -6.83
C LEU A 34 17.99 27.81 -5.53
N ARG A 35 18.73 28.33 -4.54
CA ARG A 35 18.90 27.65 -3.24
C ARG A 35 17.61 27.55 -2.45
N ALA A 36 16.64 28.45 -2.65
CA ALA A 36 15.36 28.39 -1.97
C ALA A 36 14.56 27.13 -2.37
N ILE A 37 14.71 26.65 -3.61
CA ILE A 37 13.95 25.54 -4.18
C ILE A 37 14.07 24.27 -3.31
N LYS A 38 15.28 23.83 -2.95
CA LYS A 38 15.48 22.64 -2.11
C LYS A 38 14.82 22.75 -0.72
N TYR A 39 14.74 23.95 -0.14
CA TYR A 39 14.10 24.18 1.16
C TYR A 39 12.57 24.18 1.05
N ILE A 40 12.04 24.78 -0.02
CA ILE A 40 10.61 24.72 -0.36
C ILE A 40 10.20 23.26 -0.60
N LEU A 41 10.97 22.52 -1.39
CA LEU A 41 10.74 21.10 -1.63
C LEU A 41 10.79 20.32 -0.32
N LEU A 42 11.82 20.50 0.51
CA LEU A 42 11.91 19.84 1.81
C LEU A 42 10.65 20.05 2.66
N PHE A 43 10.15 21.29 2.72
CA PHE A 43 8.90 21.62 3.43
C PHE A 43 7.70 20.87 2.83
N VAL A 44 7.48 20.97 1.52
CA VAL A 44 6.35 20.33 0.83
C VAL A 44 6.37 18.81 0.99
N ILE A 45 7.55 18.19 0.89
CA ILE A 45 7.71 16.74 0.97
C ILE A 45 7.33 16.25 2.36
N PHE A 46 7.85 16.90 3.39
CA PHE A 46 7.57 16.53 4.76
C PHE A 46 6.10 16.82 5.12
N TYR A 47 5.56 17.96 4.65
CA TYR A 47 4.14 18.29 4.73
C TYR A 47 3.23 17.22 4.16
N MET A 48 3.46 16.85 2.90
CA MET A 48 2.67 15.84 2.21
C MET A 48 2.85 14.47 2.84
N THR A 49 4.08 14.11 3.24
CA THR A 49 4.37 12.81 3.84
C THR A 49 3.61 12.57 5.14
N ILE A 50 3.51 13.58 6.00
CA ILE A 50 2.73 13.47 7.24
C ILE A 50 1.24 13.43 6.93
N ARG A 51 0.75 14.27 6.02
CA ARG A 51 -0.68 14.33 5.68
C ARG A 51 -1.19 13.05 5.02
N SER A 52 -0.41 12.46 4.12
CA SER A 52 -0.77 11.22 3.42
C SER A 52 -0.41 9.96 4.21
N SER A 53 0.38 10.07 5.30
CA SER A 53 0.98 8.94 6.02
C SER A 53 1.72 7.97 5.08
N GLU A 54 2.24 8.50 3.98
CA GLU A 54 3.00 7.77 2.98
C GLU A 54 4.22 8.60 2.61
N LEU A 55 5.34 7.94 2.32
CA LEU A 55 6.55 8.63 1.90
C LEU A 55 6.35 9.27 0.51
N PHE A 56 5.90 10.52 0.47
CA PHE A 56 5.64 11.27 -0.78
C PHE A 56 6.91 11.38 -1.63
N CYS A 57 8.08 11.33 -1.00
CA CYS A 57 9.38 11.30 -1.66
C CYS A 57 9.56 10.17 -2.67
N LYS A 58 8.84 9.05 -2.51
CA LYS A 58 8.87 7.93 -3.46
C LYS A 58 8.45 8.34 -4.88
N ASN A 59 7.59 9.34 -5.01
CA ASN A 59 6.99 9.72 -6.29
C ASN A 59 7.89 10.60 -7.17
N PHE A 60 8.82 11.36 -6.57
CA PHE A 60 9.68 12.29 -7.30
C PHE A 60 11.18 11.99 -7.13
N ASP A 61 11.57 11.00 -6.31
CA ASP A 61 12.98 10.64 -6.14
C ASP A 61 13.52 9.86 -7.37
N PRO A 62 14.45 10.44 -8.16
CA PRO A 62 15.02 9.76 -9.31
C PRO A 62 15.84 8.52 -8.92
N TYR A 63 16.37 8.45 -7.69
CA TYR A 63 17.06 7.26 -7.20
C TYR A 63 16.09 6.09 -7.00
N TYR A 64 14.97 6.32 -6.31
CA TYR A 64 13.94 5.31 -6.10
C TYR A 64 13.34 4.82 -7.43
N ALA A 65 13.05 5.72 -8.37
CA ALA A 65 12.53 5.35 -9.69
C ALA A 65 13.49 4.44 -10.48
N PHE A 66 14.79 4.75 -10.46
CA PHE A 66 15.81 3.94 -11.13
C PHE A 66 16.02 2.58 -10.44
N ALA A 67 16.15 2.56 -9.11
CA ALA A 67 16.42 1.34 -8.33
C ALA A 67 15.28 0.32 -8.42
N THR A 68 14.04 0.79 -8.55
CA THR A 68 12.85 -0.07 -8.70
C THR A 68 12.52 -0.41 -10.15
N GLY A 69 13.24 0.15 -11.12
CA GLY A 69 12.97 -0.02 -12.56
C GLY A 69 11.57 0.46 -12.95
N PHE A 70 11.10 1.56 -12.35
CA PHE A 70 9.73 2.10 -12.49
C PHE A 70 8.61 1.13 -12.06
N LYS A 71 8.92 0.06 -11.32
CA LYS A 71 7.92 -0.87 -10.78
C LYS A 71 7.48 -0.42 -9.38
N GLY A 72 6.17 -0.19 -9.19
CA GLY A 72 5.58 0.16 -7.90
C GLY A 72 4.48 1.23 -8.01
N GLU A 73 3.96 1.68 -6.86
CA GLU A 73 3.06 2.84 -6.75
C GLU A 73 3.84 4.15 -7.00
N LEU A 74 4.23 4.37 -8.25
CA LEU A 74 5.00 5.52 -8.70
C LEU A 74 4.15 6.40 -9.61
N THR A 75 4.08 7.69 -9.30
CA THR A 75 3.48 8.68 -10.21
C THR A 75 4.44 8.96 -11.37
N ALA A 76 4.30 8.22 -12.48
CA ALA A 76 5.26 8.19 -13.59
C ALA A 76 5.66 9.58 -14.10
N TRP A 77 4.72 10.53 -14.22
CA TRP A 77 5.03 11.87 -14.71
C TRP A 77 5.96 12.66 -13.75
N MET A 78 5.80 12.52 -12.43
CA MET A 78 6.66 13.19 -11.44
C MET A 78 8.09 12.65 -11.47
N ALA A 79 8.22 11.33 -11.61
CA ALA A 79 9.51 10.66 -11.73
C ALA A 79 10.25 11.08 -13.01
N ILE A 80 9.54 11.12 -14.16
CA ILE A 80 10.11 11.56 -15.44
C ILE A 80 10.57 13.01 -15.36
N ILE A 81 9.74 13.93 -14.84
CA ILE A 81 10.14 15.33 -14.67
C ILE A 81 11.38 15.44 -13.78
N SER A 82 11.43 14.71 -12.67
CA SER A 82 12.56 14.76 -11.74
C SER A 82 13.85 14.23 -12.38
N ILE A 83 13.77 13.17 -13.18
CA ILE A 83 14.89 12.65 -13.98
C ILE A 83 15.32 13.69 -15.02
N LEU A 84 14.37 14.31 -15.73
CA LEU A 84 14.69 15.36 -16.71
C LEU A 84 15.38 16.56 -16.05
N VAL A 85 14.90 17.02 -14.89
CA VAL A 85 15.50 18.11 -14.13
C VAL A 85 16.90 17.72 -13.63
N LEU A 86 17.09 16.48 -13.18
CA LEU A 86 18.40 15.94 -12.82
C LEU A 86 19.38 16.02 -14.01
N PHE A 87 19.02 15.48 -15.17
CA PHE A 87 19.93 15.45 -16.31
C PHE A 87 20.11 16.84 -16.95
N ALA A 88 19.02 17.52 -17.32
CA ALA A 88 19.09 18.82 -17.97
C ALA A 88 19.75 19.88 -17.08
N GLY A 89 19.37 19.94 -15.80
CA GLY A 89 19.95 20.89 -14.86
C GLY A 89 21.45 20.73 -14.67
N ASN A 90 21.92 19.47 -14.51
CA ASN A 90 23.35 19.20 -14.33
C ASN A 90 24.18 19.36 -15.61
N LEU A 91 23.55 19.28 -16.80
CA LEU A 91 24.21 19.52 -18.08
C LEU A 91 24.66 20.97 -18.24
N PHE A 92 23.85 21.91 -17.76
CA PHE A 92 24.12 23.34 -17.87
C PHE A 92 24.84 23.90 -16.63
N ILE A 93 24.42 23.50 -15.42
CA ILE A 93 24.96 23.99 -14.14
C ILE A 93 25.56 22.81 -13.35
N GLY A 94 26.85 22.88 -13.04
CA GLY A 94 27.53 21.81 -12.31
C GLY A 94 26.90 21.57 -10.94
N MET A 95 26.60 20.32 -10.62
CA MET A 95 25.98 19.89 -9.36
C MET A 95 24.61 20.55 -9.09
N PHE A 96 23.88 20.96 -10.14
CA PHE A 96 22.57 21.61 -10.04
C PHE A 96 21.61 20.90 -9.10
N TRP A 97 21.43 19.59 -9.28
CA TRP A 97 20.50 18.81 -8.47
C TRP A 97 20.90 18.81 -6.99
N CYS A 98 22.14 18.44 -6.69
CA CYS A 98 22.65 18.37 -5.33
C CYS A 98 22.66 19.74 -4.63
N LYS A 99 22.88 20.82 -5.38
CA LYS A 99 23.01 22.18 -4.84
C LYS A 99 21.65 22.87 -4.62
N TYR A 100 20.70 22.70 -5.54
CA TYR A 100 19.48 23.52 -5.62
C TYR A 100 18.17 22.76 -5.49
N VAL A 101 18.11 21.46 -5.83
CA VAL A 101 16.84 20.72 -5.89
C VAL A 101 16.75 19.65 -4.81
N CYS A 102 17.86 19.00 -4.47
CA CYS A 102 17.91 17.83 -3.61
C CYS A 102 17.46 18.15 -2.16
N PRO A 103 16.35 17.56 -1.68
CA PRO A 103 15.86 17.75 -0.31
C PRO A 103 16.85 17.23 0.74
N LEU A 104 17.56 16.13 0.44
CA LEU A 104 18.63 15.62 1.30
C LEU A 104 19.80 16.61 1.42
N GLY A 105 20.04 17.43 0.39
CA GLY A 105 21.01 18.52 0.45
C GLY A 105 20.58 19.62 1.42
N ALA A 106 19.30 20.02 1.39
CA ALA A 106 18.74 20.96 2.37
C ALA A 106 18.80 20.39 3.79
N LEU A 107 18.43 19.12 3.97
CA LEU A 107 18.48 18.43 5.25
C LEU A 107 19.92 18.36 5.80
N SER A 108 20.90 18.02 4.95
CA SER A 108 22.33 18.03 5.32
C SER A 108 22.79 19.41 5.79
N ASN A 109 22.31 20.48 5.15
CA ASN A 109 22.63 21.86 5.57
C ASN A 109 21.97 22.21 6.91
N ILE A 110 20.74 21.77 7.17
CA ILE A 110 20.09 21.91 8.49
C ILE A 110 20.95 21.26 9.57
N PHE A 111 21.45 20.04 9.34
CA PHE A 111 22.34 19.36 10.28
C PHE A 111 23.67 20.09 10.48
N LYS A 112 24.21 20.80 9.47
CA LYS A 112 25.42 21.64 9.64
C LYS A 112 25.18 22.86 10.55
N PHE A 113 23.93 23.28 10.69
CA PHE A 113 23.48 24.35 11.59
C PHE A 113 22.75 23.79 12.83
N THR A 114 23.26 22.70 13.40
CA THR A 114 22.61 21.93 14.48
C THR A 114 22.15 22.79 15.66
N LEU A 115 22.93 23.80 16.04
CA LEU A 115 22.60 24.68 17.17
C LEU A 115 21.29 25.42 16.94
N THR A 116 21.09 25.96 15.73
CA THR A 116 19.87 26.66 15.33
C THR A 116 18.66 25.71 15.35
N PHE A 117 18.84 24.48 14.88
CA PHE A 117 17.78 23.47 14.90
C PHE A 117 17.41 23.05 16.33
N ILE A 118 18.40 22.81 17.21
CA ILE A 118 18.16 22.48 18.62
C ILE A 118 17.41 23.62 19.31
N VAL A 119 17.83 24.87 19.11
CA VAL A 119 17.14 26.04 19.68
C VAL A 119 15.68 26.11 19.23
N LEU A 120 15.39 25.89 17.94
CA LEU A 120 14.00 25.87 17.44
C LEU A 120 13.16 24.75 18.04
N VAL A 121 13.72 23.55 18.21
CA VAL A 121 13.03 22.42 18.85
C VAL A 121 12.75 22.72 20.32
N VAL A 122 13.75 23.20 21.07
CA VAL A 122 13.59 23.56 22.49
C VAL A 122 12.56 24.67 22.67
N LEU A 123 12.61 25.73 21.85
CA LEU A 123 11.61 26.79 21.86
C LEU A 123 10.20 26.27 21.53
N GLY A 124 10.09 25.33 20.58
CA GLY A 124 8.83 24.67 20.26
C GLY A 124 8.26 23.85 21.43
N ILE A 125 9.13 23.14 22.15
CA ILE A 125 8.75 22.38 23.35
C ILE A 125 8.30 23.33 24.47
N ILE A 126 9.05 24.40 24.74
CA ILE A 126 8.70 25.41 25.76
C ILE A 126 7.36 26.08 25.42
N ALA A 127 7.15 26.45 24.15
CA ALA A 127 5.89 27.01 23.69
C ALA A 127 4.71 26.03 23.84
N GLY A 128 4.95 24.74 23.60
CA GLY A 128 3.97 23.67 23.85
C GLY A 128 3.61 23.54 25.34
N TYR A 129 4.60 23.57 26.24
CA TYR A 129 4.36 23.59 27.69
C TYR A 129 3.64 24.86 28.16
N ALA A 130 3.83 25.98 27.47
CA ALA A 130 3.12 27.24 27.74
C ALA A 130 1.68 27.26 27.18
N GLY A 131 1.17 26.16 26.62
CA GLY A 131 -0.21 26.04 26.14
C GLY A 131 -0.48 26.72 24.79
N LEU A 132 0.57 27.14 24.06
CA LEU A 132 0.39 27.65 22.70
C LEU A 132 0.14 26.47 21.74
N PRO A 133 -0.95 26.49 20.93
CA PRO A 133 -1.22 25.47 19.93
C PRO A 133 -0.21 25.59 18.77
N MET A 134 1.03 25.14 19.01
CA MET A 134 2.09 25.18 18.02
C MET A 134 1.93 23.99 17.08
N ASN A 135 1.32 24.25 15.92
CA ASN A 135 1.30 23.28 14.83
C ASN A 135 2.73 23.05 14.33
N TRP A 136 3.14 21.78 14.24
CA TRP A 136 4.49 21.37 13.81
C TRP A 136 4.91 21.97 12.46
N ILE A 137 3.92 22.29 11.61
CA ILE A 137 4.13 22.95 10.30
C ILE A 137 4.89 24.27 10.47
N TRP A 138 4.58 25.05 11.52
CA TRP A 138 5.25 26.32 11.78
C TRP A 138 6.71 26.12 12.19
N ILE A 139 7.01 25.07 12.96
CA ILE A 139 8.38 24.73 13.35
C ILE A 139 9.20 24.33 12.12
N LEU A 140 8.64 23.47 11.26
CA LEU A 140 9.30 23.06 10.03
C LEU A 140 9.50 24.24 9.08
N GLY A 141 8.49 25.08 8.90
CA GLY A 141 8.56 26.28 8.07
C GLY A 141 9.62 27.25 8.56
N ALA A 142 9.63 27.54 9.87
CA ALA A 142 10.66 28.38 10.49
C ALA A 142 12.06 27.78 10.31
N ALA A 143 12.22 26.47 10.53
CA ALA A 143 13.51 25.79 10.34
C ALA A 143 14.01 25.89 8.89
N ALA A 144 13.13 25.68 7.90
CA ALA A 144 13.48 25.78 6.49
C ALA A 144 13.88 27.22 6.09
N VAL A 145 13.11 28.23 6.52
CA VAL A 145 13.39 29.64 6.23
C VAL A 145 14.68 30.11 6.91
N ILE A 146 14.85 29.84 8.21
CA ILE A 146 16.04 30.25 8.95
C ILE A 146 17.28 29.59 8.35
N CYS A 147 17.23 28.29 8.03
CA CYS A 147 18.37 27.60 7.43
C CYS A 147 18.70 28.13 6.03
N TYR A 148 17.68 28.43 5.22
CA TYR A 148 17.88 29.10 3.93
C TYR A 148 18.59 30.45 4.10
N LEU A 149 18.10 31.31 5.01
CA LEU A 149 18.71 32.61 5.29
C LEU A 149 20.16 32.47 5.75
N TYR A 150 20.44 31.54 6.68
CA TYR A 150 21.80 31.26 7.14
C TYR A 150 22.71 30.78 6.00
N GLU A 151 22.21 29.91 5.10
CA GLU A 151 22.96 29.43 3.94
C GLU A 151 23.38 30.59 3.03
N ILE A 152 22.46 31.49 2.69
CA ILE A 152 22.70 32.58 1.73
C ILE A 152 23.42 33.80 2.32
N ILE A 153 23.46 33.94 3.65
CA ILE A 153 24.16 35.04 4.33
C ILE A 153 25.60 34.63 4.62
N TYR A 154 25.80 33.47 5.25
CA TYR A 154 27.11 33.11 5.79
C TYR A 154 27.95 32.23 4.85
N TYR A 155 27.33 31.37 4.03
CA TYR A 155 27.98 30.34 3.19
C TYR A 155 29.01 29.46 3.93
N LYS A 156 29.08 29.54 5.26
CA LYS A 156 30.05 28.88 6.12
C LYS A 156 29.30 28.12 7.21
N SER A 157 29.77 26.92 7.47
CA SER A 157 29.32 26.09 8.57
C SER A 157 30.12 26.42 9.83
N ASN A 158 29.43 26.54 10.98
CA ASN A 158 30.04 27.04 12.22
C ASN A 158 30.42 25.90 13.18
N THR A 159 29.50 24.96 13.43
CA THR A 159 29.64 23.87 14.41
C THR A 159 30.04 22.53 13.76
N PHE A 160 29.33 22.10 12.72
CA PHE A 160 29.59 20.87 11.97
C PHE A 160 30.05 21.18 10.54
N PRO A 161 30.83 20.33 9.84
CA PRO A 161 31.09 18.92 10.13
C PRO A 161 32.29 18.66 11.04
N LEU A 162 32.28 17.50 11.72
CA LEU A 162 33.41 16.98 12.52
C LEU A 162 34.64 16.69 11.65
N LEU A 163 34.42 16.23 10.42
CA LEU A 163 35.46 15.98 9.41
C LEU A 163 35.53 17.15 8.42
N ARG A 164 36.70 17.76 8.27
CA ARG A 164 36.92 18.95 7.44
C ARG A 164 38.17 18.81 6.58
N ILE A 165 38.13 19.37 5.37
CA ILE A 165 39.32 19.49 4.52
C ILE A 165 40.18 20.64 5.06
N THR A 166 41.45 20.35 5.31
CA THR A 166 42.44 21.29 5.83
C THR A 166 43.63 21.35 4.88
N ARG A 167 44.14 22.56 4.65
CA ARG A 167 45.34 22.82 3.85
C ARG A 167 46.53 23.08 4.79
N LYS A 168 47.65 22.39 4.54
CA LYS A 168 48.96 22.68 5.16
C LYS A 168 49.75 23.57 4.22
N GLU A 169 49.99 24.82 4.62
CA GLU A 169 50.69 25.83 3.80
C GLU A 169 52.11 25.40 3.48
N GLU A 170 52.84 24.85 4.46
CA GLU A 170 54.22 24.35 4.32
C GLU A 170 54.42 23.32 3.19
N LYS A 171 53.40 22.51 2.90
CA LYS A 171 53.46 21.47 1.86
C LYS A 171 52.85 21.89 0.53
N CYS A 172 52.24 23.08 0.47
CA CYS A 172 51.45 23.49 -0.68
C CYS A 172 52.28 24.28 -1.69
N ASN A 173 52.29 23.84 -2.95
CA ASN A 173 52.96 24.50 -4.06
C ASN A 173 52.06 25.48 -4.86
N ASN A 174 50.90 25.87 -4.32
CA ASN A 174 49.95 26.81 -4.94
C ASN A 174 49.46 26.44 -6.37
N CYS A 175 49.49 25.15 -6.76
CA CYS A 175 49.11 24.72 -8.12
C CYS A 175 47.61 24.90 -8.49
N GLY A 176 46.72 25.19 -7.53
CA GLY A 176 45.28 25.42 -7.79
C GLY A 176 44.45 24.19 -8.22
N LEU A 177 45.06 23.01 -8.37
CA LEU A 177 44.38 21.79 -8.85
C LEU A 177 43.19 21.39 -7.97
N CYS A 178 43.30 21.58 -6.66
CA CYS A 178 42.24 21.27 -5.70
C CYS A 178 40.96 22.10 -5.94
N SER A 179 41.07 23.39 -6.26
CA SER A 179 39.93 24.24 -6.60
C SER A 179 39.33 23.83 -7.96
N LYS A 180 40.16 23.53 -8.95
CA LYS A 180 39.73 23.14 -10.30
C LYS A 180 38.96 21.80 -10.33
N ARG A 181 39.32 20.87 -9.44
CA ARG A 181 38.67 19.56 -9.30
C ARG A 181 37.47 19.57 -8.36
N CYS A 182 37.25 20.60 -7.55
CA CYS A 182 36.09 20.63 -6.66
C CYS A 182 34.78 20.62 -7.47
N PRO A 183 33.90 19.61 -7.34
CA PRO A 183 32.66 19.54 -8.12
C PRO A 183 31.69 20.69 -7.80
N MET A 184 31.78 21.24 -6.59
CA MET A 184 30.98 22.38 -6.11
C MET A 184 31.61 23.74 -6.45
N ASN A 185 32.71 23.78 -7.21
CA ASN A 185 33.46 25.00 -7.55
C ASN A 185 33.88 25.84 -6.33
N ILE A 186 34.23 25.18 -5.22
CA ILE A 186 34.78 25.83 -4.03
C ILE A 186 36.26 26.14 -4.30
N ASP A 187 36.70 27.35 -3.99
CA ASP A 187 38.11 27.71 -4.07
C ASP A 187 38.90 27.15 -2.88
N VAL A 188 39.16 25.85 -2.92
CA VAL A 188 39.88 25.11 -1.87
C VAL A 188 41.31 25.64 -1.68
N ALA A 189 41.96 26.09 -2.75
CA ALA A 189 43.32 26.60 -2.72
C ALA A 189 43.44 27.82 -1.79
N GLN A 190 42.46 28.72 -1.78
CA GLN A 190 42.50 29.92 -0.94
C GLN A 190 42.07 29.70 0.52
N LEU A 191 41.65 28.49 0.89
CA LEU A 191 41.10 28.20 2.21
C LEU A 191 42.04 27.32 3.04
N LYS A 192 42.49 27.82 4.21
CA LYS A 192 43.22 27.02 5.20
C LYS A 192 42.38 25.87 5.75
N THR A 193 41.08 26.10 5.93
CA THR A 193 40.11 25.08 6.32
C THR A 193 38.82 25.31 5.55
N VAL A 194 38.36 24.28 4.84
CA VAL A 194 37.15 24.35 4.03
C VAL A 194 35.94 24.21 4.96
N LYS A 195 35.32 25.35 5.30
CA LYS A 195 34.07 25.42 6.07
C LYS A 195 32.84 25.72 5.20
N HIS A 196 33.00 25.75 3.88
CA HIS A 196 31.93 26.12 2.95
C HIS A 196 30.73 25.16 3.07
N VAL A 197 29.52 25.69 3.14
CA VAL A 197 28.27 24.91 3.33
C VAL A 197 28.07 23.86 2.25
N ASP A 198 28.43 24.18 1.01
CA ASP A 198 28.34 23.25 -0.13
C ASP A 198 29.37 22.12 -0.11
N CYS A 199 30.35 22.14 0.79
CA CYS A 199 31.32 21.05 0.88
C CYS A 199 30.62 19.75 1.32
N MET A 200 30.66 18.74 0.46
CA MET A 200 30.08 17.42 0.72
C MET A 200 31.14 16.38 1.15
N LEU A 201 32.38 16.81 1.40
CA LEU A 201 33.50 15.95 1.78
C LEU A 201 33.73 14.76 0.80
N CYS A 202 33.59 15.00 -0.51
CA CYS A 202 33.77 13.95 -1.53
C CYS A 202 35.22 13.44 -1.65
N GLY A 203 36.21 14.26 -1.27
CA GLY A 203 37.62 13.87 -1.26
C GLY A 203 38.40 14.15 -2.55
N GLU A 204 37.77 14.60 -3.63
CA GLU A 204 38.44 14.91 -4.92
C GLU A 204 39.67 15.83 -4.78
N CYS A 205 39.55 16.88 -3.97
CA CYS A 205 40.64 17.80 -3.70
C CYS A 205 41.83 17.17 -2.93
N VAL A 206 41.57 16.13 -2.13
CA VAL A 206 42.61 15.33 -1.44
C VAL A 206 43.24 14.36 -2.44
N GLY A 207 42.43 13.72 -3.29
CA GLY A 207 42.89 12.75 -4.28
C GLY A 207 43.82 13.35 -5.35
N VAL A 208 43.54 14.57 -5.82
CA VAL A 208 44.38 15.25 -6.84
C VAL A 208 45.65 15.90 -6.26
N CYS A 209 45.79 15.98 -4.93
CA CYS A 209 46.89 16.71 -4.31
C CYS A 209 48.17 15.86 -4.22
N HIS A 210 49.05 15.99 -5.22
CA HIS A 210 50.33 15.30 -5.27
C HIS A 210 51.27 15.64 -4.10
N SER A 211 51.24 16.88 -3.61
CA SER A 211 52.08 17.31 -2.47
C SER A 211 51.52 16.93 -1.09
N GLN A 212 50.37 16.23 -1.05
CA GLN A 212 49.65 15.85 0.17
C GLN A 212 49.38 17.00 1.14
N ALA A 213 49.32 18.24 0.62
CA ALA A 213 49.03 19.45 1.38
C ALA A 213 47.57 19.53 1.82
N ILE A 214 46.65 18.87 1.09
CA ILE A 214 45.23 18.82 1.39
C ILE A 214 44.91 17.51 2.14
N GLN A 215 44.37 17.62 3.36
CA GLN A 215 44.14 16.48 4.26
C GLN A 215 42.80 16.61 4.97
N ILE A 216 42.20 15.47 5.38
CA ILE A 216 41.01 15.47 6.24
C ILE A 216 41.48 15.56 7.70
N ASN A 217 41.03 16.56 8.44
CA ASN A 217 41.41 16.83 9.84
C ASN A 217 42.93 16.72 10.13
N ARG A 218 43.76 17.25 9.21
CA ARG A 218 45.24 17.24 9.32
C ARG A 218 45.88 15.83 9.41
N ASN A 219 45.13 14.77 9.14
CA ASN A 219 45.60 13.38 9.18
C ASN A 219 45.52 12.73 7.78
N PRO A 220 46.65 12.30 7.19
CA PRO A 220 46.67 11.70 5.86
C PRO A 220 46.03 10.30 5.80
N ARG A 221 45.89 9.60 6.93
CA ARG A 221 45.23 8.27 6.98
C ARG A 221 43.73 8.37 6.70
N PHE A 222 43.10 9.50 7.02
CA PHE A 222 41.67 9.69 6.84
C PHE A 222 41.22 9.81 5.37
N ARG A 223 42.13 9.78 4.39
CA ARG A 223 41.75 9.72 2.96
C ARG A 223 40.90 8.50 2.61
N TRP A 224 41.10 7.37 3.29
CA TRP A 224 40.35 6.13 3.08
C TRP A 224 39.07 6.05 3.92
N LEU A 225 38.91 6.96 4.89
CA LEU A 225 37.79 6.91 5.85
C LEU A 225 36.42 6.92 5.17
N PRO A 226 36.13 7.78 4.16
CA PRO A 226 34.83 7.77 3.48
C PRO A 226 34.54 6.45 2.76
N VAL A 227 35.57 5.82 2.17
CA VAL A 227 35.45 4.54 1.46
C VAL A 227 35.16 3.42 2.44
N VAL A 228 35.98 3.30 3.50
CA VAL A 228 35.79 2.29 4.57
C VAL A 228 34.41 2.42 5.20
N LEU A 229 34.00 3.64 5.55
CA LEU A 229 32.70 3.90 6.16
C LEU A 229 31.54 3.54 5.22
N THR A 230 31.66 3.81 3.91
CA THR A 230 30.63 3.42 2.93
C THR A 230 30.50 1.90 2.85
N VAL A 231 31.62 1.16 2.82
CA VAL A 231 31.62 -0.31 2.78
C VAL A 231 31.02 -0.90 4.07
N VAL A 232 31.48 -0.43 5.23
CA VAL A 232 30.98 -0.89 6.54
C VAL A 232 29.49 -0.62 6.69
N LEU A 233 29.01 0.59 6.37
CA LEU A 233 27.58 0.92 6.46
C LEU A 233 26.73 0.11 5.48
N PHE A 234 27.24 -0.23 4.30
CA PHE A 234 26.54 -1.08 3.34
C PHE A 234 26.34 -2.49 3.89
N PHE A 235 27.41 -3.15 4.36
CA PHE A 235 27.30 -4.49 4.95
C PHE A 235 26.47 -4.48 6.23
N PHE A 236 26.59 -3.44 7.05
CA PHE A 236 25.75 -3.26 8.22
C PHE A 236 24.27 -3.12 7.85
N ALA A 237 23.93 -2.35 6.80
CA ALA A 237 22.56 -2.20 6.34
C ALA A 237 21.98 -3.53 5.80
N VAL A 238 22.77 -4.32 5.06
CA VAL A 238 22.36 -5.66 4.59
C VAL A 238 22.17 -6.62 5.78
N TRP A 239 23.08 -6.59 6.75
CA TRP A 239 22.96 -7.39 7.97
C TRP A 239 21.71 -7.01 8.77
N MET A 240 21.49 -5.72 9.01
CA MET A 240 20.29 -5.23 9.70
C MET A 240 19.00 -5.62 8.95
N GLY A 241 18.96 -5.44 7.63
CA GLY A 241 17.78 -5.73 6.82
C GLY A 241 17.46 -7.23 6.70
N SER A 242 18.43 -8.11 6.94
CA SER A 242 18.22 -9.56 6.97
C SER A 242 17.83 -10.10 8.34
N HIS A 243 18.15 -9.40 9.43
CA HIS A 243 17.87 -9.85 10.80
C HIS A 243 16.66 -9.16 11.43
N TRP A 244 16.33 -7.94 11.01
CA TRP A 244 15.18 -7.21 11.50
C TRP A 244 14.12 -7.08 10.43
N GLU A 245 13.06 -7.87 10.57
CA GLU A 245 11.83 -7.67 9.79
C GLU A 245 11.11 -6.43 10.32
N LEU A 246 11.00 -5.40 9.47
CA LEU A 246 10.19 -4.24 9.80
C LEU A 246 8.71 -4.57 9.60
N PRO A 247 7.85 -4.25 10.59
CA PRO A 247 6.42 -4.44 10.42
C PRO A 247 5.90 -3.55 9.28
N THR A 248 4.99 -4.08 8.48
CA THR A 248 4.35 -3.33 7.39
C THR A 248 3.44 -2.23 7.93
N ILE A 249 2.71 -2.54 9.00
CA ILE A 249 2.03 -1.55 9.84
C ILE A 249 2.21 -1.94 11.30
N SER A 250 2.21 -0.95 12.18
CA SER A 250 2.13 -1.13 13.63
C SER A 250 1.23 -0.02 14.17
N GLU A 251 -0.01 -0.36 14.49
CA GLU A 251 -1.02 0.59 14.95
C GLU A 251 -1.48 0.22 16.35
N LYS A 252 -1.56 1.22 17.23
CA LYS A 252 -2.20 1.11 18.54
C LYS A 252 -3.31 2.15 18.65
N TRP A 253 -4.36 1.82 19.37
CA TRP A 253 -5.58 2.62 19.53
C TRP A 253 -5.92 2.74 21.02
N GLY A 254 -6.68 3.78 21.38
CA GLY A 254 -7.03 4.08 22.78
C GLY A 254 -5.98 4.91 23.52
N ASP A 255 -6.28 5.26 24.77
CA ASP A 255 -5.42 6.08 25.63
C ASP A 255 -4.24 5.29 26.20
N GLU A 256 -3.14 5.96 26.54
CA GLU A 256 -1.92 5.36 27.10
C GLU A 256 -2.18 4.48 28.32
N ALA A 257 -3.16 4.84 29.17
CA ALA A 257 -3.54 4.06 30.35
C ALA A 257 -3.99 2.62 29.99
N LYS A 258 -4.62 2.44 28.84
CA LYS A 258 -5.10 1.13 28.36
C LYS A 258 -3.97 0.26 27.78
N TRP A 259 -2.83 0.84 27.45
CA TRP A 259 -1.70 0.11 26.86
C TRP A 259 -0.87 -0.67 27.88
N SER A 260 -1.05 -0.39 29.18
CA SER A 260 -0.26 -0.98 30.26
C SER A 260 -0.56 -2.47 30.52
N LYS A 261 -1.72 -2.97 30.10
CA LYS A 261 -2.20 -4.34 30.36
C LYS A 261 -2.49 -5.17 29.10
N LEU A 262 -1.92 -4.81 27.96
CA LEU A 262 -2.21 -5.52 26.72
C LEU A 262 -1.44 -6.85 26.65
N GLU A 263 -2.16 -7.93 26.42
CA GLU A 263 -1.59 -9.18 25.95
C GLU A 263 -1.46 -9.16 24.42
N MET A 264 -0.50 -9.92 23.91
CA MET A 264 -0.25 -10.06 22.49
C MET A 264 -0.23 -11.54 22.13
N PHE A 265 -0.95 -11.90 21.08
CA PHE A 265 -0.73 -13.17 20.41
C PHE A 265 -0.32 -12.95 18.96
N GLU A 266 0.47 -13.88 18.46
CA GLU A 266 0.98 -13.88 17.10
C GLU A 266 0.37 -15.04 16.32
N ARG A 267 0.03 -14.77 15.06
CA ARG A 267 -0.50 -15.76 14.13
C ARG A 267 0.22 -15.64 12.80
N ASP A 268 0.97 -16.69 12.46
CA ASP A 268 1.55 -16.89 11.13
C ASP A 268 0.52 -17.46 10.14
N GLY A 269 0.82 -17.38 8.85
CA GLY A 269 0.02 -18.01 7.80
C GLY A 269 -1.21 -17.23 7.32
N MET A 270 -1.34 -15.95 7.66
CA MET A 270 -2.39 -15.04 7.22
C MET A 270 -2.17 -14.59 5.75
N LYS A 271 -2.37 -15.50 4.79
CA LYS A 271 -2.14 -15.28 3.34
C LYS A 271 -2.95 -14.13 2.72
N THR A 272 -4.01 -13.69 3.41
CA THR A 272 -4.80 -12.49 3.09
C THR A 272 -4.05 -11.18 3.35
N VAL A 273 -3.08 -11.17 4.27
CA VAL A 273 -2.24 -10.02 4.63
C VAL A 273 -0.93 -10.07 3.84
N LYS A 274 -0.94 -9.51 2.63
CA LYS A 274 0.15 -9.62 1.64
C LYS A 274 0.73 -8.29 1.14
N CYS A 275 0.14 -7.17 1.55
CA CYS A 275 0.63 -5.83 1.25
C CYS A 275 0.13 -4.82 2.29
N TYR A 276 0.54 -3.56 2.16
CA TYR A 276 0.09 -2.46 3.01
C TYR A 276 -1.44 -2.31 3.00
N GLY A 277 -2.07 -2.34 1.82
CA GLY A 277 -3.53 -2.22 1.70
C GLY A 277 -4.31 -3.32 2.43
N SER A 278 -3.90 -4.58 2.29
CA SER A 278 -4.51 -5.69 3.07
C SER A 278 -4.23 -5.58 4.56
N SER A 279 -3.06 -5.06 4.94
CA SER A 279 -2.71 -4.81 6.35
C SER A 279 -3.63 -3.75 6.96
N LYS A 280 -3.86 -2.63 6.26
CA LYS A 280 -4.79 -1.59 6.69
C LYS A 280 -6.24 -2.08 6.76
N ALA A 281 -6.65 -2.94 5.84
CA ALA A 281 -7.98 -3.56 5.88
C ALA A 281 -8.12 -4.48 7.11
N PHE A 282 -7.10 -5.28 7.43
CA PHE A 282 -7.05 -6.09 8.64
C PHE A 282 -7.10 -5.22 9.90
N ALA A 283 -6.29 -4.16 9.96
CA ALA A 283 -6.30 -3.19 11.06
C ALA A 283 -7.67 -2.54 11.26
N ALA A 284 -8.32 -2.11 10.18
CA ALA A 284 -9.67 -1.54 10.24
C ALA A 284 -10.72 -2.56 10.73
N LYS A 285 -10.57 -3.84 10.39
CA LYS A 285 -11.40 -4.93 10.92
C LYS A 285 -11.18 -5.10 12.43
N MET A 286 -9.93 -5.21 12.86
CA MET A 286 -9.56 -5.45 14.26
C MET A 286 -9.88 -4.27 15.18
N LYS A 287 -9.77 -3.04 14.69
CA LYS A 287 -10.16 -1.82 15.43
C LYS A 287 -11.64 -1.82 15.86
N ARG A 288 -12.50 -2.58 15.18
CA ARG A 288 -13.94 -2.69 15.51
C ARG A 288 -14.22 -3.77 16.56
N VAL A 289 -13.22 -4.58 16.93
CA VAL A 289 -13.37 -5.67 17.89
C VAL A 289 -13.21 -5.11 19.30
N PRO A 290 -14.22 -5.23 20.18
CA PRO A 290 -14.11 -4.78 21.57
C PRO A 290 -12.94 -5.46 22.28
N GLY A 291 -12.19 -4.68 23.08
CA GLY A 291 -11.01 -5.16 23.80
C GLY A 291 -9.74 -5.27 22.96
N VAL A 292 -9.76 -4.99 21.65
CA VAL A 292 -8.57 -4.97 20.79
C VAL A 292 -8.04 -3.54 20.65
N TYR A 293 -6.77 -3.34 21.00
CA TYR A 293 -6.14 -2.03 21.11
C TYR A 293 -4.90 -1.87 20.24
N GLY A 294 -4.52 -2.88 19.46
CA GLY A 294 -3.48 -2.70 18.46
C GLY A 294 -3.29 -3.90 17.56
N VAL A 295 -2.65 -3.66 16.43
CA VAL A 295 -2.21 -4.70 15.51
C VAL A 295 -0.86 -4.36 14.91
N THR A 296 -0.09 -5.40 14.64
CA THR A 296 1.15 -5.32 13.87
C THR A 296 1.10 -6.39 12.78
N THR A 297 1.51 -6.06 11.56
CA THR A 297 1.50 -7.03 10.45
C THR A 297 2.86 -7.17 9.79
N TYR A 298 3.13 -8.37 9.30
CA TYR A 298 4.39 -8.79 8.68
C TYR A 298 4.09 -9.47 7.36
N VAL A 299 4.28 -8.74 6.26
CA VAL A 299 3.92 -9.22 4.92
C VAL A 299 4.86 -10.31 4.39
N ASN A 300 6.15 -10.29 4.78
CA ASN A 300 7.12 -11.24 4.24
C ASN A 300 6.79 -12.68 4.64
N ARG A 301 6.40 -12.88 5.91
CA ARG A 301 6.02 -14.19 6.46
C ARG A 301 4.52 -14.42 6.61
N PHE A 302 3.68 -13.49 6.15
CA PHE A 302 2.22 -13.53 6.31
C PHE A 302 1.79 -13.64 7.78
N ALA A 303 2.36 -12.83 8.68
CA ALA A 303 2.05 -12.87 10.10
C ALA A 303 1.32 -11.63 10.60
N VAL A 304 0.53 -11.80 11.64
CA VAL A 304 -0.13 -10.72 12.37
C VAL A 304 0.07 -10.90 13.87
N GLN A 305 0.26 -9.79 14.56
CA GLN A 305 0.18 -9.70 16.01
C GLN A 305 -1.03 -8.87 16.36
N VAL A 306 -1.80 -9.32 17.35
CA VAL A 306 -2.96 -8.59 17.85
C VAL A 306 -2.79 -8.34 19.33
N TYR A 307 -2.93 -7.07 19.71
CA TYR A 307 -2.82 -6.60 21.08
C TYR A 307 -4.22 -6.39 21.65
N TYR A 308 -4.56 -7.11 22.72
CA TYR A 308 -5.89 -7.07 23.33
C TYR A 308 -5.79 -6.97 24.85
N ASN A 309 -6.84 -6.42 25.48
CA ASN A 309 -6.94 -6.38 26.94
C ASN A 309 -7.66 -7.66 27.43
N PRO A 310 -6.99 -8.54 28.21
CA PRO A 310 -7.59 -9.77 28.72
C PRO A 310 -8.76 -9.53 29.69
N GLU A 311 -8.87 -8.33 30.28
CA GLU A 311 -10.01 -7.95 31.14
C GLU A 311 -11.29 -7.67 30.31
N GLU A 312 -11.16 -7.35 29.02
CA GLU A 312 -12.29 -6.98 28.14
C GLU A 312 -12.64 -8.07 27.13
N THR A 313 -11.65 -8.84 26.66
CA THR A 313 -11.84 -9.86 25.63
C THR A 313 -10.87 -11.03 25.83
N THR A 314 -11.14 -12.15 25.16
CA THR A 314 -10.30 -13.35 25.20
C THR A 314 -9.67 -13.61 23.84
N GLN A 315 -8.54 -14.31 23.80
CA GLN A 315 -7.90 -14.70 22.54
C GLN A 315 -8.89 -15.39 21.58
N GLU A 316 -9.73 -16.31 22.07
CA GLU A 316 -10.74 -17.00 21.26
C GLU A 316 -11.74 -16.03 20.61
N LYS A 317 -12.22 -15.01 21.35
CA LYS A 317 -13.12 -13.99 20.77
C LYS A 317 -12.42 -13.17 19.70
N VAL A 318 -11.14 -12.85 19.89
CA VAL A 318 -10.34 -12.11 18.92
C VAL A 318 -10.10 -12.96 17.66
N GLU A 319 -9.75 -14.24 17.82
CA GLU A 319 -9.57 -15.18 16.71
C GLU A 319 -10.88 -15.42 15.94
N LYS A 320 -12.01 -15.56 16.65
CA LYS A 320 -13.34 -15.61 16.04
C LYS A 320 -13.64 -14.37 15.20
N ALA A 321 -13.26 -13.19 15.69
CA ALA A 321 -13.42 -11.95 14.96
C ALA A 321 -12.47 -11.85 13.76
N MET A 322 -11.26 -12.40 13.85
CA MET A 322 -10.32 -12.50 12.72
C MET A 322 -10.85 -13.42 11.62
N PHE A 323 -11.47 -14.53 11.99
CA PHE A 323 -12.03 -15.50 11.04
C PHE A 323 -13.11 -14.86 10.16
N THR A 324 -13.16 -15.28 8.90
CA THR A 324 -14.16 -14.81 7.94
C THR A 324 -14.83 -16.04 7.31
N PRO A 325 -16.06 -16.39 7.76
CA PRO A 325 -16.79 -17.51 7.20
C PRO A 325 -16.89 -17.40 5.68
N THR A 326 -16.57 -18.50 5.03
CA THR A 326 -16.49 -18.57 3.56
C THR A 326 -17.32 -19.76 3.10
N LYS A 327 -18.24 -19.50 2.16
CA LYS A 327 -18.97 -20.52 1.41
C LYS A 327 -18.55 -20.47 -0.05
N MET A 328 -18.39 -21.63 -0.69
CA MET A 328 -18.02 -21.71 -2.10
C MET A 328 -18.69 -22.90 -2.80
N LYS A 329 -19.31 -22.62 -3.94
CA LYS A 329 -19.78 -23.65 -4.88
C LYS A 329 -18.59 -24.16 -5.69
N LEU A 330 -18.32 -25.46 -5.60
CA LEU A 330 -17.25 -26.13 -6.35
C LEU A 330 -17.76 -26.49 -7.75
N LYS A 331 -18.84 -27.26 -7.81
CA LYS A 331 -19.45 -27.75 -9.05
C LYS A 331 -20.98 -27.62 -8.92
N VAL A 332 -21.67 -27.50 -10.05
CA VAL A 332 -23.14 -27.56 -10.08
C VAL A 332 -23.53 -29.04 -10.18
N PRO A 333 -24.33 -29.59 -9.23
CA PRO A 333 -24.86 -30.94 -9.34
C PRO A 333 -25.70 -31.10 -10.61
N SER A 334 -25.56 -32.25 -11.29
CA SER A 334 -26.41 -32.56 -12.44
C SER A 334 -27.89 -32.61 -12.02
N PRO A 335 -28.83 -32.40 -12.95
CA PRO A 335 -30.27 -32.49 -12.64
C PRO A 335 -30.70 -33.85 -12.09
N GLU A 336 -29.93 -34.91 -12.36
CA GLU A 336 -30.17 -36.29 -11.87
C GLU A 336 -29.88 -36.45 -10.37
N VAL A 337 -29.09 -35.56 -9.78
CA VAL A 337 -28.76 -35.62 -8.34
C VAL A 337 -29.88 -34.97 -7.55
N GLU A 338 -30.77 -35.74 -6.94
CA GLU A 338 -31.88 -35.17 -6.16
C GLU A 338 -31.44 -34.61 -4.80
N LYS A 339 -30.49 -35.29 -4.15
CA LYS A 339 -30.03 -35.01 -2.78
C LYS A 339 -28.51 -35.08 -2.68
N LEU A 340 -27.98 -34.35 -1.71
CA LEU A 340 -26.56 -34.32 -1.37
C LEU A 340 -26.38 -34.71 0.10
N GLN A 341 -25.29 -35.40 0.38
CA GLN A 341 -24.83 -35.64 1.75
C GLN A 341 -24.06 -34.42 2.26
N VAL A 342 -24.25 -34.09 3.52
CA VAL A 342 -23.55 -33.00 4.21
C VAL A 342 -22.78 -33.60 5.36
N ILE A 343 -21.46 -33.47 5.31
CA ILE A 343 -20.57 -33.88 6.41
C ILE A 343 -19.84 -32.68 6.98
N THR A 344 -19.57 -32.73 8.27
CA THR A 344 -18.76 -31.72 8.95
C THR A 344 -17.43 -32.35 9.33
N ILE A 345 -16.33 -31.69 8.93
CA ILE A 345 -14.97 -32.09 9.29
C ILE A 345 -14.29 -30.95 10.07
N GLY A 346 -13.40 -31.30 10.99
CA GLY A 346 -12.54 -30.37 11.71
C GLY A 346 -11.18 -30.28 11.05
N VAL A 347 -10.75 -29.09 10.66
CA VAL A 347 -9.47 -28.83 9.99
C VAL A 347 -8.69 -27.74 10.73
N GLU A 348 -7.41 -28.00 11.00
CA GLU A 348 -6.49 -27.02 11.56
C GLU A 348 -5.71 -26.27 10.48
N LYS A 349 -5.11 -25.14 10.89
CA LYS A 349 -4.31 -24.24 10.03
C LYS A 349 -5.09 -23.62 8.86
N LEU A 350 -6.40 -23.50 9.02
CA LEU A 350 -7.27 -22.66 8.17
C LEU A 350 -7.47 -21.29 8.83
N PHE A 351 -6.48 -20.41 8.70
CA PHE A 351 -6.48 -19.14 9.42
C PHE A 351 -7.29 -18.06 8.72
N ASP A 352 -7.39 -18.13 7.38
CA ASP A 352 -8.13 -17.12 6.63
C ASP A 352 -8.93 -17.64 5.43
N LYS A 353 -9.57 -16.70 4.74
CA LYS A 353 -10.41 -16.95 3.57
C LYS A 353 -9.64 -17.57 2.39
N MET A 354 -8.37 -17.23 2.21
CA MET A 354 -7.54 -17.79 1.14
C MET A 354 -7.24 -19.27 1.41
N ASP A 355 -7.00 -19.65 2.67
CA ASP A 355 -6.81 -21.06 3.02
C ASP A 355 -8.05 -21.89 2.69
N VAL A 356 -9.24 -21.40 3.04
CA VAL A 356 -10.50 -22.05 2.65
C VAL A 356 -10.61 -22.14 1.12
N THR A 357 -10.25 -21.07 0.40
CA THR A 357 -10.27 -21.07 -1.08
C THR A 357 -9.31 -22.12 -1.67
N PHE A 358 -8.13 -22.28 -1.09
CA PHE A 358 -7.16 -23.28 -1.52
C PHE A 358 -7.62 -24.69 -1.23
N LEU A 359 -8.09 -24.96 -0.01
CA LEU A 359 -8.70 -26.24 0.35
C LEU A 359 -9.86 -26.57 -0.60
N SER A 360 -10.69 -25.59 -0.91
CA SER A 360 -11.80 -25.75 -1.84
C SER A 360 -11.34 -26.09 -3.26
N ASN A 361 -10.22 -25.55 -3.73
CA ASN A 361 -9.65 -25.89 -5.03
C ASN A 361 -9.08 -27.31 -5.06
N ILE A 362 -8.51 -27.78 -3.96
CA ILE A 362 -8.10 -29.18 -3.81
C ILE A 362 -9.32 -30.10 -3.95
N PHE A 363 -10.40 -29.82 -3.21
CA PHE A 363 -11.65 -30.58 -3.33
C PHE A 363 -12.28 -30.49 -4.73
N ARG A 364 -12.18 -29.33 -5.41
CA ARG A 364 -12.71 -29.13 -6.77
C ARG A 364 -12.09 -30.09 -7.80
N GLN A 365 -10.83 -30.51 -7.59
CA GLN A 365 -10.14 -31.47 -8.46
C GLN A 365 -10.63 -32.91 -8.27
N LYS A 366 -11.33 -33.19 -7.17
CA LYS A 366 -11.91 -34.50 -6.87
C LYS A 366 -13.34 -34.61 -7.38
N GLU A 367 -13.78 -35.84 -7.63
CA GLU A 367 -15.15 -36.15 -8.03
C GLU A 367 -16.04 -36.36 -6.81
N GLY A 368 -17.33 -36.05 -6.97
CA GLY A 368 -18.34 -36.17 -5.92
C GLY A 368 -18.39 -35.03 -4.90
N TYR A 369 -17.64 -33.93 -5.07
CA TYR A 369 -17.70 -32.76 -4.18
C TYR A 369 -18.30 -31.54 -4.89
N TYR A 370 -19.34 -30.96 -4.31
CA TYR A 370 -20.13 -29.89 -4.92
C TYR A 370 -19.98 -28.54 -4.22
N GLY A 371 -19.74 -28.52 -2.91
CA GLY A 371 -19.69 -27.28 -2.16
C GLY A 371 -18.95 -27.40 -0.83
N ILE A 372 -18.58 -26.25 -0.28
CA ILE A 372 -17.89 -26.15 1.00
C ILE A 372 -18.34 -24.90 1.75
N ILE A 373 -18.56 -25.02 3.06
CA ILE A 373 -18.86 -23.91 3.96
C ILE A 373 -17.94 -24.01 5.17
N SER A 374 -17.29 -22.91 5.51
CA SER A 374 -16.42 -22.81 6.68
C SER A 374 -17.09 -22.03 7.79
N GLN A 375 -16.95 -22.53 9.01
CA GLN A 375 -17.49 -21.95 10.24
C GLN A 375 -16.40 -21.91 11.29
N TYR A 376 -16.39 -20.83 12.08
CA TYR A 376 -15.40 -20.71 13.16
C TYR A 376 -15.69 -21.74 14.25
N ALA A 377 -14.68 -22.54 14.53
CA ALA A 377 -14.57 -23.49 15.64
C ALA A 377 -13.07 -23.80 15.82
N CYS A 378 -12.71 -24.42 16.93
CA CYS A 378 -11.35 -24.90 17.17
C CYS A 378 -11.39 -26.43 17.34
N PRO A 379 -11.06 -27.23 16.30
CA PRO A 379 -10.58 -26.86 14.96
C PRO A 379 -11.69 -26.28 14.05
N VAL A 380 -11.30 -25.62 12.94
CA VAL A 380 -12.26 -24.96 12.03
C VAL A 380 -13.19 -26.01 11.43
N GLN A 381 -14.51 -25.76 11.54
CA GLN A 381 -15.52 -26.65 10.99
C GLN A 381 -15.75 -26.36 9.51
N ILE A 382 -15.62 -27.41 8.71
CA ILE A 382 -15.84 -27.39 7.27
C ILE A 382 -17.00 -28.32 6.94
N LYS A 383 -18.10 -27.75 6.47
CA LYS A 383 -19.23 -28.50 5.92
C LYS A 383 -18.97 -28.77 4.44
N LEU A 384 -18.88 -30.05 4.08
CA LEU A 384 -18.71 -30.50 2.71
C LEU A 384 -20.04 -31.01 2.16
N PHE A 385 -20.35 -30.65 0.94
CA PHE A 385 -21.54 -31.09 0.21
C PHE A 385 -21.09 -32.11 -0.85
N ILE A 386 -21.50 -33.35 -0.67
CA ILE A 386 -20.99 -34.52 -1.36
C ILE A 386 -22.13 -35.23 -2.11
N ASP A 387 -21.80 -35.89 -3.21
CA ASP A 387 -22.71 -36.79 -3.91
C ASP A 387 -23.33 -37.83 -2.97
N ALA A 388 -24.63 -38.07 -3.10
CA ALA A 388 -25.35 -38.99 -2.21
C ALA A 388 -24.91 -40.46 -2.33
N ASN A 389 -24.33 -40.85 -3.47
CA ASN A 389 -23.89 -42.22 -3.72
C ASN A 389 -22.42 -42.44 -3.39
N LYS A 390 -21.65 -41.38 -3.11
CA LYS A 390 -20.23 -41.50 -2.79
C LYS A 390 -20.06 -41.98 -1.35
N GLN A 391 -19.34 -43.09 -1.17
CA GLN A 391 -18.95 -43.56 0.15
C GLN A 391 -17.91 -42.62 0.76
N ILE A 392 -18.09 -42.30 2.05
CA ILE A 392 -17.24 -41.35 2.76
C ILE A 392 -16.23 -42.14 3.59
N ASP A 393 -14.96 -42.08 3.20
CA ASP A 393 -13.86 -42.65 3.98
C ASP A 393 -13.07 -41.53 4.68
N LYS A 394 -12.90 -41.67 6.00
CA LYS A 394 -12.08 -40.77 6.82
C LYS A 394 -10.63 -40.71 6.32
N LYS A 395 -10.10 -41.81 5.77
CA LYS A 395 -8.75 -41.85 5.23
C LYS A 395 -8.63 -41.04 3.94
N GLU A 396 -9.58 -41.18 3.01
CA GLU A 396 -9.63 -40.36 1.78
C GLU A 396 -9.70 -38.87 2.12
N LEU A 397 -10.58 -38.47 3.05
CA LEU A 397 -10.69 -37.07 3.46
C LEU A 397 -9.40 -36.53 4.07
N ARG A 398 -8.71 -37.31 4.90
CA ARG A 398 -7.41 -36.93 5.44
C ARG A 398 -6.38 -36.70 4.34
N GLU A 399 -6.27 -37.62 3.38
CA GLU A 399 -5.34 -37.50 2.24
C GLU A 399 -5.63 -36.26 1.39
N ILE A 400 -6.91 -35.93 1.18
CA ILE A 400 -7.32 -34.72 0.45
C ILE A 400 -6.95 -33.45 1.24
N VAL A 401 -7.30 -33.38 2.52
CA VAL A 401 -7.08 -32.19 3.35
C VAL A 401 -5.59 -31.91 3.55
N GLU A 402 -4.79 -32.95 3.80
CA GLU A 402 -3.35 -32.85 4.08
C GLU A 402 -2.49 -32.78 2.81
N THR A 403 -3.09 -32.48 1.66
CA THR A 403 -2.37 -32.25 0.39
C THR A 403 -1.43 -31.06 0.53
N ARG A 404 -0.11 -31.34 0.46
CA ARG A 404 0.95 -30.34 0.70
C ARG A 404 1.16 -29.37 -0.46
N GLU A 405 0.94 -29.83 -1.68
CA GLU A 405 1.13 -29.02 -2.89
C GLU A 405 0.02 -29.27 -3.90
N PHE A 406 -0.47 -28.20 -4.52
CA PHE A 406 -1.37 -28.31 -5.66
C PHE A 406 -1.13 -27.16 -6.66
N GLU A 407 -1.54 -27.38 -7.91
CA GLU A 407 -1.43 -26.38 -8.98
C GLU A 407 -2.74 -25.61 -9.16
N ILE A 408 -2.64 -24.29 -9.24
CA ILE A 408 -3.72 -23.42 -9.71
C ILE A 408 -3.39 -22.85 -11.08
N LEU A 409 -4.41 -22.77 -11.93
CA LEU A 409 -4.34 -22.07 -13.21
C LEU A 409 -4.69 -20.59 -12.98
N LEU A 410 -3.72 -19.71 -13.25
CA LEU A 410 -3.91 -18.28 -13.26
C LEU A 410 -4.43 -17.81 -14.63
N HIS A 411 -4.91 -16.57 -14.64
CA HIS A 411 -5.35 -15.93 -15.88
C HIS A 411 -4.18 -15.87 -16.88
N GLY A 412 -4.42 -16.32 -18.12
CA GLY A 412 -3.37 -16.45 -19.14
C GLY A 412 -2.69 -17.82 -19.20
N GLY A 413 -3.21 -18.83 -18.48
CA GLY A 413 -2.73 -20.22 -18.58
C GLY A 413 -1.48 -20.52 -17.76
N VAL A 414 -0.97 -19.56 -16.99
CA VAL A 414 0.19 -19.75 -16.12
C VAL A 414 -0.20 -20.63 -14.93
N LYS A 415 0.52 -21.74 -14.74
CA LYS A 415 0.38 -22.61 -13.57
C LYS A 415 1.20 -22.06 -12.40
N LYS A 416 0.58 -21.97 -11.23
CA LYS A 416 1.27 -21.61 -9.98
C LYS A 416 1.12 -22.76 -8.98
N LYS A 417 2.25 -23.22 -8.44
CA LYS A 417 2.27 -24.15 -7.32
C LYS A 417 1.96 -23.41 -6.01
N VAL A 418 1.10 -24.00 -5.20
CA VAL A 418 0.69 -23.47 -3.89
C VAL A 418 0.99 -24.54 -2.85
N THR A 419 1.72 -24.15 -1.81
CA THR A 419 2.00 -24.99 -0.64
C THR A 419 0.93 -24.80 0.43
N CYS A 420 0.51 -25.91 1.04
CA CYS A 420 -0.49 -25.96 2.08
C CYS A 420 -0.01 -26.87 3.22
N ASP A 421 -0.44 -26.56 4.44
CA ASP A 421 -0.03 -27.26 5.64
C ASP A 421 -1.20 -27.64 6.56
N TYR A 422 -2.41 -27.74 5.98
CA TYR A 422 -3.64 -28.07 6.70
C TYR A 422 -3.59 -29.47 7.31
N GLU A 423 -4.31 -29.64 8.42
CA GLU A 423 -4.32 -30.88 9.20
C GLU A 423 -5.75 -31.34 9.46
N PHE A 424 -6.02 -32.62 9.17
CA PHE A 424 -7.34 -33.20 9.39
C PHE A 424 -7.45 -33.74 10.82
N VAL A 425 -8.36 -33.16 11.61
CA VAL A 425 -8.51 -33.49 13.04
C VAL A 425 -9.68 -34.44 13.27
N SER A 426 -10.87 -34.07 12.81
CA SER A 426 -12.10 -34.78 13.16
C SER A 426 -13.09 -34.84 11.99
N MET A 427 -14.04 -35.76 12.11
CA MET A 427 -15.22 -35.88 11.25
C MET A 427 -16.41 -36.23 12.13
N ASP A 428 -17.50 -35.52 11.95
CA ASP A 428 -18.74 -35.79 12.67
C ASP A 428 -19.34 -37.13 12.19
N ALA A 429 -19.84 -37.92 13.13
CA ALA A 429 -20.50 -39.19 12.80
C ALA A 429 -21.87 -39.00 12.14
N LYS A 430 -22.47 -37.82 12.31
CA LYS A 430 -23.76 -37.48 11.73
C LYS A 430 -23.58 -37.03 10.28
N ILE A 431 -24.23 -37.73 9.36
CA ILE A 431 -24.35 -37.34 7.96
C ILE A 431 -25.73 -36.71 7.79
N ASP A 432 -25.75 -35.41 7.53
CA ASP A 432 -26.97 -34.68 7.20
C ASP A 432 -27.25 -34.80 5.69
N THR A 433 -28.44 -34.43 5.25
CA THR A 433 -28.80 -34.40 3.82
C THR A 433 -29.44 -33.08 3.46
N ILE A 434 -29.22 -32.60 2.23
CA ILE A 434 -29.85 -31.41 1.68
C ILE A 434 -30.39 -31.70 0.28
N SER A 435 -31.52 -31.10 -0.10
CA SER A 435 -32.02 -31.19 -1.47
C SER A 435 -31.11 -30.43 -2.42
N ARG A 436 -31.08 -30.83 -3.70
CA ARG A 436 -30.33 -30.08 -4.73
C ARG A 436 -30.78 -28.62 -4.83
N ALA A 437 -32.09 -28.36 -4.76
CA ALA A 437 -32.64 -27.01 -4.85
C ALA A 437 -32.19 -26.13 -3.67
N ASP A 438 -32.26 -26.65 -2.44
CA ASP A 438 -31.82 -25.93 -1.24
C ASP A 438 -30.32 -25.68 -1.27
N PHE A 439 -29.52 -26.63 -1.75
CA PHE A 439 -28.08 -26.45 -1.94
C PHE A 439 -27.77 -25.32 -2.92
N LEU A 440 -28.44 -25.30 -4.09
CA LEU A 440 -28.22 -24.26 -5.09
C LEU A 440 -28.59 -22.88 -4.55
N ASN A 441 -29.73 -22.76 -3.85
CA ASN A 441 -30.14 -21.54 -3.18
C ASN A 441 -29.15 -21.11 -2.09
N LEU A 442 -28.70 -22.04 -1.24
CA LEU A 442 -27.71 -21.78 -0.19
C LEU A 442 -26.38 -21.27 -0.76
N MET A 443 -25.96 -21.80 -1.90
CA MET A 443 -24.70 -21.44 -2.56
C MET A 443 -24.80 -20.22 -3.47
N PHE A 444 -26.01 -19.75 -3.80
CA PHE A 444 -26.21 -18.60 -4.65
C PHE A 444 -25.90 -17.28 -3.91
N PRO A 445 -25.11 -16.37 -4.51
CA PRO A 445 -24.85 -15.05 -3.93
C PRO A 445 -26.06 -14.12 -4.15
N GLN A 446 -27.02 -14.19 -3.22
CA GLN A 446 -28.17 -13.29 -3.21
C GLN A 446 -27.76 -11.87 -2.80
N THR A 447 -28.16 -10.89 -3.60
CA THR A 447 -28.05 -9.45 -3.33
C THR A 447 -29.45 -8.86 -3.32
N LYS A 448 -29.75 -7.98 -2.37
CA LYS A 448 -31.01 -7.24 -2.28
C LYS A 448 -30.73 -5.79 -1.96
N MET A 449 -31.36 -4.87 -2.68
CA MET A 449 -31.26 -3.44 -2.42
C MET A 449 -32.62 -2.77 -2.60
N THR A 450 -32.95 -1.88 -1.65
CA THR A 450 -34.18 -1.10 -1.63
C THR A 450 -33.87 0.39 -1.74
N PHE A 451 -34.62 1.12 -2.56
CA PHE A 451 -34.41 2.54 -2.84
C PHE A 451 -35.30 3.40 -1.95
N LYS A 452 -34.76 3.81 -0.81
CA LYS A 452 -35.50 4.55 0.23
C LYS A 452 -36.20 5.82 -0.30
N GLY A 453 -35.58 6.54 -1.24
CA GLY A 453 -36.18 7.74 -1.84
C GLY A 453 -37.48 7.44 -2.58
N ASN A 454 -37.47 6.43 -3.45
CA ASN A 454 -38.65 6.02 -4.20
C ASN A 454 -39.69 5.36 -3.28
N VAL A 455 -39.26 4.53 -2.32
CA VAL A 455 -40.17 3.94 -1.32
C VAL A 455 -40.90 5.02 -0.50
N ALA A 456 -40.19 6.08 -0.08
CA ALA A 456 -40.80 7.19 0.65
C ALA A 456 -41.76 8.02 -0.21
N LYS A 457 -41.49 8.13 -1.52
CA LYS A 457 -42.31 8.88 -2.46
C LYS A 457 -43.66 8.20 -2.75
N TYR A 458 -43.68 6.88 -2.89
CA TYR A 458 -44.89 6.12 -3.25
C TYR A 458 -45.62 5.53 -2.05
N GLY A 459 -44.95 5.26 -0.93
CA GLY A 459 -45.57 4.63 0.24
C GLY A 459 -45.83 3.13 0.07
N SER A 460 -46.57 2.54 1.02
CA SER A 460 -46.85 1.09 1.09
C SER A 460 -48.09 0.64 0.32
N ASP A 461 -48.98 1.56 -0.03
CA ASP A 461 -50.35 1.25 -0.47
C ASP A 461 -50.48 1.20 -2.01
N VAL A 462 -49.37 1.32 -2.72
CA VAL A 462 -49.32 1.39 -4.18
C VAL A 462 -49.16 0.00 -4.78
N ALA A 463 -49.88 -0.27 -5.88
CA ALA A 463 -49.79 -1.55 -6.57
C ALA A 463 -48.38 -1.79 -7.14
N THR A 464 -47.64 -2.74 -6.57
CA THR A 464 -46.31 -3.14 -7.03
C THR A 464 -46.35 -4.41 -7.88
N ALA A 465 -45.36 -4.57 -8.77
CA ALA A 465 -45.08 -5.83 -9.46
C ALA A 465 -43.58 -6.14 -9.43
N VAL A 466 -43.22 -7.36 -9.85
CA VAL A 466 -41.83 -7.80 -9.96
C VAL A 466 -41.53 -8.14 -11.41
N TYR A 467 -40.62 -7.38 -12.03
CA TYR A 467 -40.08 -7.72 -13.35
C TYR A 467 -38.92 -8.70 -13.17
N GLU A 468 -39.10 -9.94 -13.63
CA GLU A 468 -38.09 -11.00 -13.52
C GLU A 468 -37.29 -11.13 -14.82
N LEU A 469 -35.96 -11.03 -14.68
CA LEU A 469 -35.00 -11.01 -15.79
C LEU A 469 -33.96 -12.13 -15.64
N PRO A 470 -33.98 -13.16 -16.51
CA PRO A 470 -32.96 -14.20 -16.52
C PRO A 470 -31.56 -13.64 -16.84
N TYR A 471 -30.56 -14.02 -16.05
CA TYR A 471 -29.17 -13.60 -16.25
C TYR A 471 -28.19 -14.75 -15.97
N VAL A 472 -27.82 -15.48 -17.02
CA VAL A 472 -26.88 -16.62 -16.90
C VAL A 472 -25.50 -16.14 -16.44
N GLY A 473 -24.97 -16.80 -15.40
CA GLY A 473 -23.66 -16.44 -14.83
C GLY A 473 -23.70 -15.30 -13.82
N LEU A 474 -24.90 -14.90 -13.35
CA LEU A 474 -25.07 -13.95 -12.25
C LEU A 474 -24.34 -14.38 -10.97
N ASP A 475 -24.11 -15.68 -10.77
CA ASP A 475 -23.33 -16.24 -9.68
C ASP A 475 -21.80 -16.03 -9.80
N LYS A 476 -21.31 -15.56 -10.96
CA LYS A 476 -19.88 -15.30 -11.17
C LYS A 476 -19.43 -14.05 -10.38
N PRO A 477 -18.31 -14.11 -9.64
CA PRO A 477 -17.82 -12.97 -8.85
C PRO A 477 -17.61 -11.68 -9.64
N LEU A 478 -17.22 -11.77 -10.93
CA LEU A 478 -17.04 -10.60 -11.80
C LEU A 478 -18.36 -9.87 -12.08
N ILE A 479 -19.46 -10.61 -12.20
CA ILE A 479 -20.80 -10.04 -12.44
C ILE A 479 -21.37 -9.48 -11.13
N GLN A 480 -21.21 -10.21 -10.02
CA GLN A 480 -21.62 -9.75 -8.68
C GLN A 480 -21.00 -8.40 -8.30
N ARG A 481 -19.72 -8.16 -8.65
CA ARG A 481 -19.05 -6.86 -8.43
C ARG A 481 -19.67 -5.70 -9.23
N ARG A 482 -20.46 -5.98 -10.27
CA ARG A 482 -21.11 -4.97 -11.11
C ARG A 482 -22.52 -4.60 -10.61
N LEU A 483 -23.13 -5.43 -9.76
CA LEU A 483 -24.49 -5.21 -9.24
C LEU A 483 -24.68 -3.90 -8.47
N PRO A 484 -23.70 -3.40 -7.67
CA PRO A 484 -23.84 -2.09 -7.05
C PRO A 484 -24.00 -0.95 -8.07
N TYR A 485 -23.30 -1.01 -9.20
CA TYR A 485 -23.44 -0.02 -10.28
C TYR A 485 -24.80 -0.14 -10.96
N PHE A 486 -25.25 -1.36 -11.22
CA PHE A 486 -26.60 -1.60 -11.74
C PHE A 486 -27.67 -1.02 -10.82
N GLY A 487 -27.54 -1.25 -9.52
CA GLY A 487 -28.44 -0.71 -8.53
C GLY A 487 -28.44 0.82 -8.45
N SER A 488 -27.27 1.45 -8.54
CA SER A 488 -27.18 2.93 -8.63
C SER A 488 -27.75 3.48 -9.93
N PHE A 489 -27.70 2.73 -11.02
CA PHE A 489 -28.25 3.13 -12.31
C PHE A 489 -29.79 3.13 -12.26
N ILE A 490 -30.39 2.01 -11.85
CA ILE A 490 -31.86 1.89 -11.82
C ILE A 490 -32.50 2.72 -10.72
N SER A 491 -31.76 3.11 -9.67
CA SER A 491 -32.27 3.99 -8.61
C SER A 491 -32.62 5.40 -9.11
N ASN A 492 -32.12 5.80 -10.28
CA ASN A 492 -32.39 7.10 -10.88
C ASN A 492 -33.78 7.17 -11.55
N TYR A 493 -34.42 6.02 -11.77
CA TYR A 493 -35.68 5.94 -12.47
C TYR A 493 -36.84 5.92 -11.49
N ASP A 494 -37.85 6.73 -11.79
CA ASP A 494 -39.05 6.84 -10.98
C ASP A 494 -39.88 5.55 -11.05
N GLY A 495 -40.51 5.19 -9.95
CA GLY A 495 -41.33 3.96 -9.85
C GLY A 495 -40.55 2.66 -9.60
N ILE A 496 -39.20 2.66 -9.57
CA ILE A 496 -38.41 1.49 -9.14
C ILE A 496 -38.19 1.53 -7.64
N LEU A 497 -38.59 0.49 -6.92
CA LEU A 497 -38.50 0.41 -5.46
C LEU A 497 -37.27 -0.35 -4.97
N GLY A 498 -36.71 -1.22 -5.80
CA GLY A 498 -35.54 -2.01 -5.46
C GLY A 498 -35.28 -3.12 -6.47
N TYR A 499 -34.23 -3.90 -6.21
CA TYR A 499 -33.99 -5.14 -6.91
C TYR A 499 -33.41 -6.20 -5.98
N GLU A 500 -33.58 -7.45 -6.37
CA GLU A 500 -32.91 -8.59 -5.76
C GLU A 500 -32.43 -9.59 -6.81
N THR A 501 -31.44 -10.39 -6.47
CA THR A 501 -30.99 -11.51 -7.29
C THR A 501 -31.42 -12.82 -6.65
N ALA A 502 -32.02 -13.71 -7.42
CA ALA A 502 -32.52 -14.99 -6.94
C ALA A 502 -32.19 -16.12 -7.95
N LEU A 503 -32.57 -17.34 -7.59
CA LEU A 503 -32.67 -18.46 -8.52
C LEU A 503 -34.15 -18.74 -8.81
N ASN A 504 -34.50 -18.91 -10.07
CA ASN A 504 -35.76 -19.51 -10.51
C ASN A 504 -35.43 -20.92 -11.05
N GLY A 505 -35.69 -21.93 -10.22
CA GLY A 505 -35.14 -23.28 -10.41
C GLY A 505 -33.61 -23.24 -10.44
N ASP A 506 -33.01 -23.57 -11.58
CA ASP A 506 -31.57 -23.53 -11.80
C ASP A 506 -31.08 -22.22 -12.43
N THR A 507 -32.00 -21.36 -12.87
CA THR A 507 -31.67 -20.17 -13.65
C THR A 507 -31.51 -18.96 -12.73
N PRO A 508 -30.34 -18.30 -12.70
CA PRO A 508 -30.21 -17.04 -11.98
C PRO A 508 -31.04 -15.93 -12.62
N VAL A 509 -31.75 -15.18 -11.77
CA VAL A 509 -32.63 -14.09 -12.18
C VAL A 509 -32.35 -12.82 -11.39
N ILE A 510 -32.61 -11.68 -12.01
CA ILE A 510 -32.70 -10.37 -11.37
C ILE A 510 -34.19 -10.01 -11.29
N ARG A 511 -34.68 -9.71 -10.10
CA ARG A 511 -36.05 -9.29 -9.84
C ARG A 511 -36.05 -7.81 -9.51
N ILE A 512 -36.72 -7.00 -10.34
CA ILE A 512 -36.85 -5.56 -10.13
C ILE A 512 -38.26 -5.31 -9.59
N THR A 513 -38.36 -4.77 -8.38
CA THR A 513 -39.65 -4.38 -7.80
C THR A 513 -39.99 -2.97 -8.23
N TYR A 514 -41.17 -2.80 -8.83
CA TYR A 514 -41.59 -1.52 -9.39
C TYR A 514 -43.09 -1.24 -9.18
N VAL A 515 -43.49 0.01 -9.37
CA VAL A 515 -44.87 0.50 -9.25
C VAL A 515 -45.61 0.35 -10.60
N LYS A 516 -46.72 -0.40 -10.62
CA LYS A 516 -47.50 -0.72 -11.84
C LYS A 516 -48.07 0.51 -12.55
N GLU A 517 -48.37 1.57 -11.80
CA GLU A 517 -48.94 2.81 -12.34
C GLU A 517 -47.93 3.64 -13.14
N VAL A 518 -46.63 3.46 -12.88
CA VAL A 518 -45.55 4.29 -13.43
C VAL A 518 -44.81 3.56 -14.56
N LEU A 519 -44.52 2.28 -14.33
CA LEU A 519 -43.71 1.45 -15.22
C LEU A 519 -44.48 0.22 -15.70
N ASN A 520 -44.06 -0.29 -16.85
CA ASN A 520 -44.49 -1.56 -17.42
C ASN A 520 -43.26 -2.29 -18.00
N ASP A 521 -43.44 -3.52 -18.46
CA ASP A 521 -42.37 -4.37 -18.99
C ASP A 521 -41.57 -3.70 -20.12
N GLU A 522 -42.25 -2.98 -21.01
CA GLU A 522 -41.64 -2.29 -22.15
C GLU A 522 -40.73 -1.15 -21.71
N LYS A 523 -41.22 -0.27 -20.82
CA LYS A 523 -40.43 0.85 -20.27
C LYS A 523 -39.22 0.36 -19.48
N ILE A 524 -39.38 -0.71 -18.70
CA ILE A 524 -38.27 -1.32 -17.96
C ILE A 524 -37.24 -1.88 -18.93
N TRP A 525 -37.68 -2.58 -19.98
CA TRP A 525 -36.76 -3.12 -20.98
C TRP A 525 -36.00 -2.01 -21.73
N GLU A 526 -36.69 -0.97 -22.18
CA GLU A 526 -36.07 0.20 -22.85
C GLU A 526 -35.02 0.85 -21.96
N MET A 527 -35.34 1.08 -20.68
CA MET A 527 -34.40 1.58 -19.68
C MET A 527 -33.15 0.70 -19.59
N LEU A 528 -33.32 -0.63 -19.50
CA LEU A 528 -32.20 -1.56 -19.36
C LEU A 528 -31.26 -1.57 -20.58
N GLN A 529 -31.72 -1.11 -21.75
CA GLN A 529 -30.92 -0.99 -22.98
C GLN A 529 -30.12 0.33 -23.06
N ALA A 530 -30.18 1.20 -22.04
CA ALA A 530 -29.42 2.44 -22.02
C ALA A 530 -27.89 2.19 -22.19
N PRO A 531 -27.23 2.83 -23.17
CA PRO A 531 -25.80 2.59 -23.45
C PRO A 531 -24.88 3.12 -22.36
N LYS A 532 -25.34 4.14 -21.62
CA LYS A 532 -24.63 4.77 -20.52
C LYS A 532 -25.49 4.79 -19.26
N TRP A 533 -24.83 4.60 -18.13
CA TRP A 533 -25.41 4.59 -16.80
C TRP A 533 -24.88 5.76 -15.98
N THR A 534 -25.80 6.51 -15.37
CA THR A 534 -25.47 7.53 -14.37
C THR A 534 -25.27 6.86 -13.02
N ILE A 535 -24.07 6.96 -12.46
CA ILE A 535 -23.68 6.31 -11.21
C ILE A 535 -23.41 7.36 -10.14
N HIS A 536 -24.01 7.16 -8.96
CA HIS A 536 -23.81 7.97 -7.76
C HIS A 536 -22.88 7.25 -6.80
N TYR A 537 -21.78 7.90 -6.45
CA TYR A 537 -20.81 7.37 -5.49
C TYR A 537 -21.08 7.86 -4.08
N THR A 538 -20.60 7.10 -3.09
CA THR A 538 -20.74 7.42 -1.67
C THR A 538 -20.02 8.70 -1.25
N ASP A 539 -19.07 9.18 -2.04
CA ASP A 539 -18.35 10.44 -1.83
C ASP A 539 -19.06 11.66 -2.46
N GLY A 540 -20.27 11.46 -2.99
CA GLY A 540 -21.08 12.51 -3.62
C GLY A 540 -20.75 12.75 -5.11
N ARG A 541 -19.78 12.04 -5.69
CA ARG A 541 -19.50 12.14 -7.13
C ARG A 541 -20.61 11.49 -7.95
N VAL A 542 -20.85 12.07 -9.12
CA VAL A 542 -21.74 11.52 -10.14
C VAL A 542 -20.94 11.37 -11.42
N GLU A 543 -20.95 10.18 -12.02
CA GLU A 543 -20.24 9.89 -13.26
C GLU A 543 -21.13 9.12 -14.23
N GLU A 544 -21.01 9.40 -15.52
CA GLU A 544 -21.54 8.53 -16.57
C GLU A 544 -20.53 7.44 -16.91
N LYS A 545 -21.00 6.18 -16.97
CA LYS A 545 -20.21 5.02 -17.39
C LYS A 545 -20.92 4.24 -18.47
N GLU A 546 -20.17 3.54 -19.31
CA GLU A 546 -20.77 2.55 -20.21
C GLU A 546 -21.51 1.47 -19.41
N ALA A 547 -22.58 0.92 -19.99
CA ALA A 547 -23.39 -0.13 -19.37
C ALA A 547 -22.52 -1.30 -18.91
N GLN A 548 -22.55 -1.60 -17.61
CA GLN A 548 -21.68 -2.62 -17.02
C GLN A 548 -22.26 -4.04 -17.15
N LEU A 549 -23.57 -4.17 -17.36
CA LEU A 549 -24.26 -5.43 -17.59
C LEU A 549 -25.04 -5.38 -18.90
N PRO A 550 -24.69 -6.22 -19.90
CA PRO A 550 -25.51 -6.35 -21.11
C PRO A 550 -26.70 -7.28 -20.84
N PHE A 551 -27.90 -6.85 -21.24
CA PHE A 551 -29.12 -7.65 -21.18
C PHE A 551 -29.54 -8.07 -22.58
N LYS A 552 -29.59 -9.37 -22.85
CA LYS A 552 -29.85 -9.92 -24.19
C LYS A 552 -31.29 -10.38 -24.40
N THR A 553 -31.94 -10.80 -23.33
CA THR A 553 -33.29 -11.36 -23.34
C THR A 553 -34.20 -10.51 -22.48
N PRO A 554 -35.37 -10.09 -22.98
CA PRO A 554 -36.33 -9.37 -22.15
C PRO A 554 -36.81 -10.26 -21.01
N GLY A 555 -36.98 -9.63 -19.85
CA GLY A 555 -37.68 -10.22 -18.72
C GLY A 555 -39.20 -10.15 -18.90
N LYS A 556 -39.92 -10.61 -17.89
CA LYS A 556 -41.38 -10.50 -17.82
C LYS A 556 -41.80 -10.19 -16.40
N THR A 557 -42.88 -9.43 -16.26
CA THR A 557 -43.51 -9.25 -14.97
C THR A 557 -44.18 -10.54 -14.52
N ILE A 558 -43.85 -10.94 -13.30
CA ILE A 558 -44.52 -12.00 -12.57
C ILE A 558 -45.52 -11.36 -11.61
N GLU A 559 -46.73 -11.92 -11.57
CA GLU A 559 -47.81 -11.47 -10.66
C GLU A 559 -47.61 -11.95 -9.24
#